data_AF-A0A6B3EGN4-F1
#
_entry.id   AF-A0A6B3EGN4-F1
#
_cell.length_a   1.000
_cell.length_b   1.000
_cell.length_c   1.000
_cell.angle_alpha   90.00
_cell.angle_beta   90.00
_cell.angle_gamma   90.00
#
_symmetry.space_group_name_H-M   'P 1'
#
loop_
_entity.id
_entity.type
_entity.pdbx_description
1 polymer ?
#
loop_
_entity_poly.entity_id
_entity_poly.type
_entity_poly.pdbx_seq_one_letter_code
_entity_poly.pdbx_strand_id
1 'polypeptide(L)'
;MTTVSPTGPASPAPGAHERATISNPVLAGFHPDPSLLRVGADYYLATSTFEWLPGVTLHHSRDLVHWRPLGGALDEERLLDLVGVPDSGGVW
;
A
#
# COMPACT_ATOMS: atom_id res chain seq x y z
N MET A 1 37.01 46.11 1.79
CA MET A 1 35.66 45.90 2.36
C MET A 1 35.20 44.54 1.87
N THR A 2 35.27 43.55 2.75
CA THR A 2 34.99 42.13 2.48
C THR A 2 33.49 41.89 2.47
N THR A 3 32.95 41.17 1.48
CA THR A 3 31.71 40.41 1.70
C THR A 3 31.77 39.08 0.96
N VAL A 4 31.50 38.04 1.74
CA VAL A 4 31.68 36.61 1.49
C VAL A 4 30.45 36.04 0.78
N SER A 5 30.67 35.14 -0.18
CA SER A 5 29.63 34.33 -0.83
C SER A 5 28.91 33.42 0.19
N PRO A 6 27.57 33.31 0.19
CA PRO A 6 26.90 32.29 0.98
C PRO A 6 26.78 31.01 0.14
N THR A 7 27.78 30.13 0.21
CA THR A 7 27.57 28.73 -0.17
C THR A 7 27.00 28.02 1.04
N GLY A 8 25.68 28.09 1.21
CA GLY A 8 24.97 27.19 2.13
C GLY A 8 25.16 25.74 1.67
N PRO A 9 25.12 24.76 2.59
CA PRO A 9 25.20 23.35 2.20
C PRO A 9 24.07 23.05 1.21
N ALA A 10 24.43 22.45 0.07
CA ALA A 10 23.46 21.97 -0.91
C ALA A 10 22.43 21.09 -0.21
N SER A 11 21.14 21.37 -0.46
CA SER A 11 20.04 20.50 -0.08
C SER A 11 20.38 19.07 -0.51
N PRO A 12 20.17 18.03 0.33
CA PRO A 12 20.53 16.68 -0.05
C PRO A 12 19.85 16.33 -1.37
N ALA A 13 20.63 15.84 -2.33
CA ALA A 13 20.13 15.30 -3.58
C ALA A 13 19.01 14.29 -3.27
N PRO A 14 17.96 14.19 -4.11
CA PRO A 14 16.88 13.23 -3.88
C PRO A 14 17.49 11.86 -3.58
N GLY A 15 17.20 11.39 -2.37
CA GLY A 15 17.94 10.31 -1.73
C GLY A 15 17.99 9.10 -2.64
N ALA A 16 19.20 8.60 -2.88
CA ALA A 16 19.38 7.24 -3.38
C ALA A 16 18.55 6.32 -2.47
N HIS A 17 17.59 5.61 -3.04
CA HIS A 17 16.89 4.58 -2.30
C HIS A 17 17.96 3.61 -1.79
N GLU A 18 18.16 3.59 -0.47
CA GLU A 18 18.94 2.55 0.17
C GLU A 18 18.44 1.20 -0.39
N ARG A 19 19.35 0.35 -0.88
CA ARG A 19 18.98 -0.91 -1.49
C ARG A 19 18.38 -1.83 -0.43
N ALA A 20 17.08 -1.70 -0.20
CA ALA A 20 16.32 -2.57 0.66
C ALA A 20 16.02 -3.87 -0.09
N THR A 21 16.34 -5.00 0.54
CA THR A 21 16.05 -6.33 -0.03
C THR A 21 14.60 -6.68 0.26
N ILE A 22 13.81 -6.94 -0.78
CA ILE A 22 12.45 -7.47 -0.64
C ILE A 22 12.54 -8.98 -0.37
N SER A 23 11.92 -9.44 0.72
CA SER A 23 11.72 -10.86 1.01
C SER A 23 10.27 -11.23 0.73
N ASN A 24 10.05 -12.18 -0.17
CA ASN A 24 8.71 -12.61 -0.53
C ASN A 24 8.20 -13.78 0.34
N PRO A 25 6.87 -13.89 0.54
CA PRO A 25 5.84 -12.94 0.08
C PRO A 25 5.82 -11.66 0.94
N VAL A 26 5.67 -10.49 0.30
CA VAL A 26 5.54 -9.20 1.01
C VAL A 26 4.25 -9.09 1.82
N LEU A 27 3.21 -9.82 1.40
CA LEU A 27 1.96 -10.03 2.13
C LEU A 27 1.72 -11.53 2.22
N ALA A 28 2.04 -12.13 3.36
CA ALA A 28 1.81 -13.56 3.59
C ALA A 28 0.33 -13.85 3.92
N GLY A 29 -0.11 -15.09 3.73
CA GLY A 29 -1.49 -15.51 4.04
C GLY A 29 -2.50 -15.19 2.93
N PHE A 30 -3.74 -14.90 3.32
CA PHE A 30 -4.85 -14.64 2.40
C PHE A 30 -4.81 -13.20 1.87
N HIS A 31 -4.01 -12.98 0.82
CA HIS A 31 -3.83 -11.70 0.14
C HIS A 31 -3.73 -11.90 -1.39
N PRO A 32 -4.83 -12.34 -2.04
CA PRO A 32 -4.83 -12.65 -3.46
C PRO A 32 -4.97 -11.40 -4.33
N ASP A 33 -4.73 -11.58 -5.63
CA ASP A 33 -4.99 -10.59 -6.69
C ASP A 33 -4.46 -9.17 -6.38
N PRO A 34 -3.16 -9.01 -6.06
CA PRO A 34 -2.60 -7.73 -5.66
C PRO A 34 -2.67 -6.70 -6.79
N SER A 35 -3.41 -5.61 -6.58
CA SER A 35 -3.48 -4.45 -7.47
C SER A 35 -2.76 -3.25 -6.85
N LEU A 36 -1.69 -2.77 -7.49
CA LEU A 36 -0.79 -1.74 -6.96
C LEU A 36 -1.09 -0.36 -7.56
N LEU A 37 -1.15 0.67 -6.71
CA LEU A 37 -1.25 2.08 -7.08
C LEU A 37 -0.15 2.89 -6.37
N ARG A 38 0.41 3.89 -7.05
CA ARG A 38 1.34 4.86 -6.45
C ARG A 38 0.76 6.27 -6.50
N VAL A 39 0.85 7.00 -5.38
CA VAL A 39 0.49 8.42 -5.26
C VAL A 39 1.66 9.15 -4.61
N GLY A 40 2.41 9.93 -5.40
CA GLY A 40 3.59 10.63 -4.90
C GLY A 40 4.67 9.68 -4.39
N ALA A 41 4.94 9.69 -3.08
CA ALA A 41 5.92 8.82 -2.42
C ALA A 41 5.28 7.56 -1.79
N ASP A 42 3.96 7.43 -1.88
CA ASP A 42 3.20 6.38 -1.21
C ASP A 42 2.73 5.31 -2.21
N TYR A 43 2.80 4.06 -1.78
CA TYR A 43 2.32 2.89 -2.50
C TYR A 43 1.14 2.29 -1.76
N TYR A 44 0.12 1.89 -2.52
CA TYR A 44 -1.07 1.23 -2.02
C TYR A 44 -1.26 -0.09 -2.77
N LEU A 45 -1.65 -1.13 -2.06
CA LEU A 45 -1.94 -2.43 -2.63
C LEU A 45 -3.34 -2.84 -2.17
N ALA A 46 -4.20 -3.21 -3.11
CA ALA A 46 -5.52 -3.76 -2.85
C ALA A 46 -5.52 -5.26 -3.13
N THR A 47 -6.13 -6.06 -2.25
CA THR A 47 -6.30 -7.51 -2.44
C THR A 47 -7.77 -7.89 -2.41
N SER A 48 -8.12 -8.92 -3.18
CA SER A 48 -9.44 -9.54 -3.15
C SER A 48 -9.73 -10.15 -1.77
N THR A 49 -11.01 -10.26 -1.42
CA THR A 49 -11.46 -10.76 -0.09
C THR A 49 -12.59 -11.78 -0.18
N PHE A 50 -13.08 -12.05 -1.39
CA PHE A 50 -14.18 -12.96 -1.65
C PHE A 50 -15.39 -12.70 -0.73
N GLU A 51 -15.81 -13.69 0.05
CA GLU A 51 -16.95 -13.66 0.97
C GLU A 51 -16.67 -12.99 2.32
N TRP A 52 -15.46 -12.42 2.51
CA TRP A 52 -15.07 -11.79 3.77
C TRP A 52 -15.38 -10.29 3.80
N LEU A 53 -15.94 -9.84 4.93
CA LEU A 53 -16.23 -8.44 5.25
C LEU A 53 -15.37 -7.98 6.45
N PRO A 54 -14.78 -6.76 6.46
CA PRO A 54 -14.79 -5.74 5.42
C PRO A 54 -14.10 -6.17 4.11
N GLY A 55 -14.69 -5.79 2.97
CA GLY A 55 -14.23 -6.18 1.64
C GLY A 55 -13.11 -5.29 1.09
N VAL A 56 -12.29 -5.85 0.18
CA VAL A 56 -11.09 -5.23 -0.43
C VAL A 56 -10.09 -4.74 0.63
N THR A 57 -9.12 -5.57 0.99
CA THR A 57 -8.10 -5.15 1.97
C THR A 57 -7.10 -4.21 1.31
N LEU A 58 -6.83 -3.07 1.95
CA LEU A 58 -5.83 -2.10 1.52
C LEU A 58 -4.57 -2.19 2.39
N HIS A 59 -3.41 -2.07 1.76
CA HIS A 59 -2.11 -1.98 2.41
C HIS A 59 -1.35 -0.76 1.91
N HIS A 60 -0.51 -0.19 2.76
CA HIS A 60 0.32 0.99 2.45
C HIS A 60 1.79 0.70 2.68
N SER A 61 2.64 1.22 1.80
CA SER A 61 4.09 1.19 1.92
C SER A 61 4.72 2.47 1.37
N ARG A 62 5.94 2.79 1.84
CA ARG A 62 6.80 3.82 1.24
C ARG A 62 8.11 3.25 0.68
N ASP A 63 8.38 1.97 0.91
CA ASP A 63 9.63 1.30 0.53
C ASP A 63 9.42 -0.01 -0.25
N LEU A 64 8.17 -0.41 -0.49
CA LEU A 64 7.76 -1.68 -1.13
C LEU A 64 8.15 -2.96 -0.37
N VAL A 65 8.84 -2.82 0.77
CA VAL A 65 9.30 -3.93 1.62
C VAL A 65 8.34 -4.14 2.76
N HIS A 66 8.02 -3.06 3.48
CA HIS A 66 7.17 -3.09 4.66
C HIS A 66 5.79 -2.58 4.30
N TRP A 67 4.78 -3.39 4.60
CA TRP A 67 3.40 -3.10 4.28
C TRP A 67 2.56 -3.05 5.55
N ARG A 68 1.84 -1.94 5.73
CA ARG A 68 0.90 -1.74 6.85
C ARG A 68 -0.54 -1.93 6.34
N PRO A 69 -1.36 -2.79 6.96
CA PRO A 69 -2.77 -2.88 6.61
C PRO A 69 -3.49 -1.59 7.01
N LEU A 70 -4.39 -1.13 6.14
CA LEU A 70 -5.26 0.02 6.38
C LEU A 70 -6.70 -0.39 6.73
N GLY A 71 -7.07 -1.66 6.50
CA GLY A 71 -8.42 -2.18 6.65
C GLY A 71 -9.10 -2.44 5.31
N GLY A 72 -10.37 -2.87 5.35
CA GLY A 72 -11.17 -3.05 4.15
C GLY A 72 -11.83 -1.76 3.70
N ALA A 73 -11.89 -1.55 2.39
CA ALA A 73 -12.53 -0.36 1.80
C ALA A 73 -14.06 -0.44 1.77
N LEU A 74 -14.64 -1.64 1.89
CA LEU A 74 -16.08 -1.89 1.86
C LEU A 74 -16.53 -2.45 3.22
N ASP A 75 -16.99 -1.60 4.12
CA ASP A 75 -17.27 -1.94 5.53
C ASP A 75 -18.74 -1.78 5.94
N GLU A 76 -19.63 -1.42 5.01
CA GLU A 76 -21.06 -1.28 5.25
C GLU A 76 -21.91 -2.02 4.20
N GLU A 77 -23.08 -2.51 4.62
CA GLU A 77 -24.00 -3.32 3.80
C GLU A 77 -24.46 -2.60 2.51
N ARG A 78 -24.61 -1.27 2.57
CA ARG A 78 -24.95 -0.45 1.41
C ARG A 78 -23.89 -0.54 0.30
N LEU A 79 -22.63 -0.75 0.66
CA LEU A 79 -21.51 -0.86 -0.29
C LEU A 79 -21.29 -2.31 -0.74
N LEU A 80 -21.57 -3.28 0.14
CA LEU A 80 -21.34 -4.70 -0.13
C LEU A 80 -22.30 -5.57 0.68
N ASP A 81 -23.29 -6.14 0.00
CA ASP A 81 -24.18 -7.18 0.55
C ASP A 81 -23.64 -8.57 0.14
N LEU A 82 -23.28 -9.38 1.14
CA LEU A 82 -22.74 -10.74 0.95
C LEU A 82 -23.75 -11.83 1.33
N VAL A 83 -25.01 -11.49 1.63
CA VAL A 83 -26.02 -12.49 2.01
C VAL A 83 -26.25 -13.47 0.85
N GLY A 84 -25.99 -14.75 1.12
CA GLY A 84 -26.17 -15.83 0.14
C GLY A 84 -25.06 -15.96 -0.90
N VAL A 85 -23.98 -15.17 -0.80
CA VAL A 85 -22.78 -15.36 -1.61
C VAL A 85 -22.16 -16.74 -1.27
N PRO A 86 -21.83 -17.57 -2.28
CA PRO A 86 -21.22 -18.87 -2.03
C PRO A 86 -19.77 -18.72 -1.57
N ASP A 87 -19.21 -19.78 -0.99
CA ASP A 87 -17.79 -19.86 -0.64
C ASP A 87 -16.91 -19.48 -1.84
N SER A 88 -15.89 -18.65 -1.60
CA SER A 88 -15.03 -18.03 -2.63
C SER A 88 -15.73 -17.14 -3.66
N GLY A 89 -16.99 -16.74 -3.45
CA GLY A 89 -17.70 -15.74 -4.24
C GLY A 89 -17.44 -14.30 -3.74
N GLY A 90 -18.20 -13.31 -4.20
CA GLY A 90 -18.12 -11.94 -3.65
C GLY A 90 -17.07 -11.06 -4.33
N VAL A 91 -16.04 -10.62 -3.61
CA VAL A 91 -15.02 -9.66 -4.07
C VAL A 91 -13.80 -10.38 -4.66
N TRP A 92 -13.69 -10.43 -5.99
CA TRP A 92 -12.59 -11.04 -6.74
C TRP A 92 -11.49 -10.03 -7.10
#